data_AF-A0A0V8JF97-F1
#
_entry.id   AF-A0A0V8JF97-F1
#
_cell.length_a   1.000
_cell.length_b   1.000
_cell.length_c   1.000
_cell.angle_alpha   90.00
_cell.angle_beta   90.00
_cell.angle_gamma   90.00
#
_symmetry.space_group_name_H-M   'P 1'
#
loop_
_entity.id
_entity.type
_entity.pdbx_description
1 polymer ?
#
loop_
_entity_poly.entity_id
_entity_poly.type
_entity_poly.pdbx_seq_one_letter_code
_entity_poly.pdbx_strand_id
1 'polypeptide(L)'
;MTLCYGIEMKPDITKKPGALAQVVRKTASLVSVSDRDGEIAIVETKEEALRLKEYYESQGMFEDIHPLLRMETFQPTDRFHDYGLLSAAHHYYLYGDLTFGFHLTNPQSGETDQFLFQLEEHLLGTERKKQKEIYYADRTERELIEKYASAYNVSITVDL
;
A
#
# COMPACT_ATOMS: atom_id res chain seq x y z
N MET A 1 -8.47 -6.53 -1.39
CA MET A 1 -7.32 -6.23 -0.49
C MET A 1 -7.01 -7.31 0.54
N THR A 2 -5.71 -7.55 0.72
CA THR A 2 -5.12 -8.43 1.76
C THR A 2 -3.90 -7.72 2.38
N LEU A 3 -3.75 -7.77 3.70
CA LEU A 3 -2.58 -7.22 4.39
C LEU A 3 -1.35 -8.12 4.16
N CYS A 4 -0.22 -7.52 3.81
CA CYS A 4 1.09 -8.14 3.72
C CYS A 4 2.16 -7.16 4.22
N TYR A 5 3.45 -7.52 4.09
CA TYR A 5 4.55 -6.72 4.63
C TYR A 5 5.66 -6.59 3.59
N GLY A 6 6.09 -5.34 3.34
CA GLY A 6 7.28 -5.02 2.58
C GLY A 6 8.46 -4.82 3.52
N ILE A 7 9.59 -5.45 3.23
CA ILE A 7 10.81 -5.33 4.02
C ILE A 7 11.85 -4.69 3.12
N GLU A 8 12.21 -3.47 3.45
CA GLU A 8 13.16 -2.65 2.70
C GLU A 8 14.58 -2.90 3.21
N MET A 9 15.49 -3.12 2.27
CA MET A 9 16.91 -3.21 2.57
C MET A 9 17.68 -2.17 1.78
N LYS A 10 18.72 -1.60 2.37
CA LYS A 10 19.64 -0.69 1.70
C LYS A 10 20.94 -1.42 1.37
N PRO A 11 21.19 -1.77 0.10
CA PRO A 11 22.40 -2.47 -0.29
C PRO A 11 23.64 -1.61 -0.04
N ASP A 12 24.66 -2.19 0.59
CA ASP A 12 25.96 -1.56 0.69
C ASP A 12 26.68 -1.62 -0.66
N ILE A 13 26.61 -0.52 -1.42
CA ILE A 13 27.21 -0.35 -2.74
C ILE A 13 28.74 -0.47 -2.75
N THR A 14 29.39 -0.43 -1.58
CA THR A 14 30.84 -0.61 -1.48
C THR A 14 31.25 -2.09 -1.45
N LYS A 15 30.29 -3.00 -1.21
CA LYS A 15 30.53 -4.45 -1.21
C LYS A 15 30.57 -5.01 -2.63
N LYS A 16 31.34 -6.08 -2.82
CA LYS A 16 31.44 -6.79 -4.10
C LYS A 16 30.06 -7.32 -4.54
N PRO A 17 29.72 -7.34 -5.85
CA PRO A 17 28.43 -7.80 -6.37
C PRO A 17 28.01 -9.21 -5.89
N GLY A 18 28.96 -10.09 -5.63
CA GLY A 18 28.70 -11.43 -5.10
C GLY A 18 28.06 -11.46 -3.71
N ALA A 19 28.24 -10.41 -2.90
CA ALA A 19 27.65 -10.29 -1.57
C ALA A 19 26.13 -10.08 -1.65
N LEU A 20 25.66 -9.18 -2.53
CA LEU A 20 24.23 -8.94 -2.72
C LEU A 20 23.52 -10.21 -3.23
N ALA A 21 24.13 -10.94 -4.16
CA ALA A 21 23.58 -12.21 -4.63
C ALA A 21 23.47 -13.28 -3.51
N GLN A 22 24.37 -13.27 -2.53
CA GLN A 22 24.27 -14.15 -1.35
C GLN A 22 23.10 -13.74 -0.45
N VAL A 23 22.92 -12.43 -0.23
CA VAL A 23 21.79 -11.89 0.54
C VAL A 23 20.46 -12.30 -0.10
N VAL A 24 20.29 -12.05 -1.40
CA VAL A 24 19.08 -12.42 -2.15
C VAL A 24 18.78 -13.92 -2.08
N ARG A 25 19.80 -14.77 -2.21
CA ARG A 25 19.63 -16.23 -2.07
C ARG A 25 19.24 -16.62 -0.65
N LYS A 26 19.83 -15.99 0.37
CA LYS A 26 19.51 -16.29 1.76
C LYS A 26 18.10 -15.82 2.11
N THR A 27 17.66 -14.65 1.64
CA THR A 27 16.27 -14.16 1.74
C THR A 27 15.29 -15.23 1.28
N ALA A 28 15.46 -15.76 0.06
CA ALA A 28 14.58 -16.77 -0.51
C ALA A 28 14.61 -18.13 0.23
N SER A 29 15.63 -18.39 1.05
CA SER A 29 15.72 -19.60 1.88
C SER A 29 15.12 -19.43 3.29
N LEU A 30 14.93 -18.19 3.74
CA LEU A 30 14.45 -17.88 5.09
C LEU A 30 12.92 -17.77 5.14
N VAL A 31 12.32 -17.27 4.06
CA VAL A 31 10.88 -16.97 3.98
C VAL A 31 10.35 -17.20 2.57
N SER A 32 9.02 -17.28 2.46
CA SER A 32 8.33 -17.30 1.17
C SER A 32 8.13 -15.87 0.68
N VAL A 33 9.04 -15.38 -0.16
CA VAL A 33 8.88 -14.07 -0.81
C VAL A 33 7.79 -14.18 -1.87
N SER A 34 6.66 -13.49 -1.66
CA SER A 34 5.51 -13.50 -2.56
C SER A 34 5.66 -12.54 -3.73
N ASP A 35 6.39 -11.44 -3.53
CA ASP A 35 6.59 -10.40 -4.54
C ASP A 35 7.81 -9.52 -4.22
N ARG A 36 8.19 -8.62 -5.13
CA ARG A 36 9.30 -7.66 -4.95
C ARG A 36 9.07 -6.36 -5.69
N ASP A 37 9.67 -5.30 -5.16
CA ASP A 37 9.87 -4.04 -5.87
C ASP A 37 11.22 -3.44 -5.50
N GLY A 38 12.17 -3.42 -6.43
CA GLY A 38 13.54 -2.92 -6.19
C GLY A 38 14.19 -3.52 -4.94
N GLU A 39 14.32 -2.68 -3.91
CA GLU A 39 14.94 -2.95 -2.61
C GLU A 39 13.98 -3.52 -1.56
N ILE A 40 12.70 -3.67 -1.91
CA ILE A 40 11.64 -4.18 -1.05
C ILE A 40 11.31 -5.64 -1.39
N ALA A 41 11.43 -6.51 -0.40
CA ALA A 41 10.91 -7.88 -0.47
C ALA A 41 9.54 -7.97 0.21
N ILE A 42 8.55 -8.55 -0.46
CA ILE A 42 7.18 -8.65 0.05
C ILE A 42 6.90 -10.08 0.53
N VAL A 43 6.33 -10.21 1.73
CA VAL A 43 5.94 -11.48 2.37
C VAL A 43 4.52 -11.38 2.93
N GLU A 44 3.85 -12.52 3.08
CA GLU A 44 2.43 -12.55 3.46
C GLU A 44 2.22 -12.38 4.98
N THR A 45 3.19 -12.77 5.80
CA THR A 45 3.03 -12.83 7.25
C THR A 45 3.99 -11.91 8.01
N LYS A 46 3.56 -11.46 9.20
CA LYS A 46 4.37 -10.61 10.06
C LYS A 46 5.59 -11.38 10.59
N GLU A 47 5.43 -12.67 10.85
CA GLU A 47 6.49 -13.55 11.34
C GLU A 47 7.61 -13.68 10.31
N GLU A 48 7.28 -13.81 9.03
CA GLU A 48 8.28 -13.79 7.95
C GLU A 48 8.96 -12.43 7.84
N ALA A 49 8.21 -11.34 7.96
CA ALA A 49 8.77 -10.00 7.92
C ALA A 49 9.81 -9.78 9.03
N LEU A 50 9.50 -10.22 10.26
CA LEU A 50 10.41 -10.13 11.40
C LEU A 50 11.67 -10.98 11.20
N ARG A 51 11.56 -12.20 10.62
CA ARG A 51 12.73 -13.03 10.30
C ARG A 51 13.64 -12.37 9.26
N LEU A 52 13.07 -11.75 8.23
CA LEU A 52 13.86 -11.01 7.25
C LEU A 52 14.51 -9.76 7.84
N LYS A 53 13.80 -9.02 8.69
CA LYS A 53 14.36 -7.90 9.43
C LYS A 53 15.59 -8.31 10.23
N GLU A 54 15.48 -9.35 11.07
CA GLU A 54 16.63 -9.85 11.85
C GLU A 54 17.81 -10.22 10.95
N TYR A 55 17.54 -10.85 9.80
CA TYR A 55 18.58 -11.17 8.84
C TYR A 55 19.22 -9.92 8.25
N TYR A 56 18.46 -8.96 7.74
CA TYR A 56 18.98 -7.73 7.15
C TYR A 56 19.70 -6.85 8.17
N GLU A 57 19.23 -6.80 9.41
CA GLU A 57 19.93 -6.14 10.53
C GLU A 57 21.30 -6.78 10.77
N SER A 58 21.38 -8.12 10.76
CA SER A 58 22.66 -8.84 10.90
C SER A 58 23.66 -8.56 9.77
N GLN A 59 23.17 -8.14 8.60
CA GLN A 59 23.99 -7.77 7.45
C GLN A 59 24.33 -6.26 7.42
N GLY A 60 23.74 -5.47 8.32
CA GLY A 60 23.81 -4.01 8.33
C GLY A 60 23.11 -3.37 7.12
N MET A 61 22.03 -3.99 6.64
CA MET A 61 21.30 -3.59 5.43
C MET A 61 19.81 -3.32 5.67
N PHE A 62 19.30 -3.50 6.88
CA PHE A 62 17.88 -3.23 7.16
C PHE A 62 17.60 -1.72 7.14
N GLU A 63 16.55 -1.30 6.44
CA GLU A 63 16.05 0.08 6.46
C GLU A 63 14.73 0.14 7.23
N ASP A 64 13.68 -0.54 6.76
CA ASP A 64 12.35 -0.48 7.39
C ASP A 64 11.43 -1.70 7.09
N ILE A 65 10.32 -1.82 7.82
CA ILE A 65 9.18 -2.70 7.51
C ILE A 65 7.94 -1.84 7.25
N HIS A 66 7.34 -2.02 6.07
CA HIS A 66 6.13 -1.34 5.65
C HIS A 66 4.92 -2.29 5.67
N PRO A 67 3.84 -1.99 6.42
CA PRO A 67 2.56 -2.65 6.21
C PRO A 67 2.02 -2.30 4.82
N LEU A 68 1.67 -3.31 4.02
CA LEU A 68 1.20 -3.14 2.66
C LEU A 68 -0.20 -3.72 2.48
N LEU A 69 -1.07 -2.99 1.79
CA LEU A 69 -2.37 -3.48 1.35
C LEU A 69 -2.22 -3.94 -0.11
N ARG A 70 -2.18 -5.25 -0.33
CA ARG A 70 -2.18 -5.82 -1.68
C ARG A 70 -3.55 -5.67 -2.30
N MET A 71 -3.60 -5.02 -3.45
CA MET A 71 -4.85 -4.74 -4.15
C MET A 71 -5.18 -5.79 -5.22
N GLU A 72 -6.46 -5.97 -5.52
CA GLU A 72 -6.96 -6.96 -6.49
C GLU A 72 -7.43 -6.31 -7.79
N THR A 73 -8.29 -5.29 -7.70
CA THR A 73 -8.94 -4.62 -8.85
C THR A 73 -8.69 -3.12 -8.88
N PHE A 74 -7.53 -2.71 -8.37
CA PHE A 74 -7.21 -1.31 -8.15
C PHE A 74 -7.06 -0.53 -9.44
N GLN A 75 -7.67 0.65 -9.46
CA GLN A 75 -7.55 1.65 -10.51
C GLN A 75 -6.82 2.84 -9.91
N PRO A 76 -5.48 2.93 -10.06
CA PRO A 76 -4.70 4.02 -9.49
C PRO A 76 -5.00 5.34 -10.22
N THR A 77 -4.85 6.44 -9.50
CA THR A 77 -4.71 7.79 -10.06
C THR A 77 -3.23 8.17 -10.14
N ASP A 78 -2.92 9.35 -10.66
CA ASP A 78 -1.54 9.87 -10.73
C ASP A 78 -0.91 10.07 -9.33
N ARG A 79 -1.72 10.29 -8.28
CA ARG A 79 -1.24 10.45 -6.89
C ARG A 79 -0.76 9.14 -6.26
N PHE A 80 -1.07 7.99 -6.86
CA PHE A 80 -0.74 6.67 -6.31
C PHE A 80 0.74 6.50 -5.96
N HIS A 81 1.64 7.03 -6.79
CA HIS A 81 3.07 6.75 -6.73
C HIS A 81 3.76 7.18 -5.43
N ASP A 82 3.20 8.14 -4.69
CA ASP A 82 3.73 8.59 -3.40
C ASP A 82 3.21 7.75 -2.21
N TYR A 83 2.20 6.90 -2.44
CA TYR A 83 1.45 6.19 -1.39
C TYR A 83 1.40 4.68 -1.61
N GLY A 84 2.10 4.19 -2.62
CA GLY A 84 2.08 2.78 -2.97
C GLY A 84 3.20 2.42 -3.94
N LEU A 85 3.20 1.15 -4.34
CA LEU A 85 4.17 0.59 -5.27
C LEU A 85 3.50 -0.35 -6.26
N LEU A 86 4.03 -0.37 -7.48
CA LEU A 86 3.72 -1.36 -8.49
C LEU A 86 4.87 -2.36 -8.55
N SER A 87 4.63 -3.55 -8.02
CA SER A 87 5.62 -4.60 -7.94
C SER A 87 6.07 -5.16 -9.30
N ALA A 88 7.17 -5.91 -9.28
CA ALA A 88 7.67 -6.65 -10.44
C ALA A 88 6.67 -7.70 -10.98
N ALA A 89 5.77 -8.22 -10.13
CA ALA A 89 4.70 -9.11 -10.58
C ALA A 89 3.43 -8.36 -11.06
N HIS A 90 3.51 -7.04 -11.22
CA HIS A 90 2.41 -6.16 -11.66
C HIS A 90 1.20 -6.14 -10.70
N HIS A 91 1.43 -6.37 -9.41
CA HIS A 91 0.44 -6.09 -8.37
C HIS A 91 0.62 -4.69 -7.80
N TYR A 92 -0.50 -4.00 -7.55
CA TYR A 92 -0.55 -2.74 -6.83
C TYR A 92 -0.59 -2.98 -5.32
N TYR A 93 0.18 -2.19 -4.58
CA TYR A 93 0.19 -2.17 -3.12
C TYR A 93 0.08 -0.73 -2.63
N LEU A 94 -0.70 -0.50 -1.57
CA LEU A 94 -0.73 0.77 -0.85
C LEU A 94 0.00 0.63 0.49
N TYR A 95 0.71 1.67 0.90
CA TYR A 95 1.28 1.75 2.25
C TYR A 95 0.15 1.90 3.27
N GLY A 96 -0.05 0.88 4.12
CA GLY A 96 -1.20 0.81 5.03
C GLY A 96 -1.22 1.93 6.08
N ASP A 97 -0.04 2.40 6.49
CA ASP A 97 0.06 3.48 7.47
C ASP A 97 -0.21 4.87 6.88
N LEU A 98 0.01 5.04 5.57
CA LEU A 98 -0.16 6.33 4.88
C LEU A 98 -1.54 6.50 4.25
N THR A 99 -2.28 5.40 4.07
CA THR A 99 -3.54 5.40 3.32
C THR A 99 -4.72 4.99 4.19
N PHE A 100 -5.92 5.40 3.79
CA PHE A 100 -7.15 4.88 4.34
C PHE A 100 -8.16 4.59 3.22
N GLY A 101 -8.99 3.57 3.44
CA GLY A 101 -10.08 3.21 2.54
C GLY A 101 -11.42 3.71 3.09
N PHE A 102 -12.34 4.07 2.20
CA PHE A 102 -13.72 4.37 2.58
C PHE A 102 -14.71 4.05 1.46
N HIS A 103 -15.98 3.91 1.82
CA HIS A 103 -17.06 3.70 0.86
C HIS A 103 -18.28 4.57 1.19
N LEU A 104 -19.07 4.88 0.16
CA LEU A 104 -20.32 5.60 0.31
C LEU A 104 -21.42 4.67 0.85
N THR A 105 -22.24 5.14 1.79
CA THR A 105 -23.32 4.33 2.40
C THR A 105 -24.72 4.69 1.92
N ASN A 106 -24.95 5.93 1.46
CA ASN A 106 -26.25 6.38 0.98
C ASN A 106 -26.09 7.34 -0.21
N PRO A 107 -25.66 6.87 -1.39
CA PRO A 107 -25.46 7.73 -2.54
C PRO A 107 -26.80 8.29 -3.05
N GLN A 108 -26.99 9.61 -2.96
CA GLN A 108 -28.06 10.32 -3.65
C GLN A 108 -27.54 10.91 -4.96
N SER A 109 -28.27 10.70 -6.07
CA SER A 109 -27.88 11.20 -7.39
C SER A 109 -27.75 12.73 -7.39
N GLY A 110 -26.71 13.28 -8.00
CA GLY A 110 -26.41 14.72 -8.01
C GLY A 110 -25.48 15.18 -6.88
N GLU A 111 -25.87 14.98 -5.62
CA GLU A 111 -25.01 15.28 -4.46
C GLU A 111 -23.74 14.40 -4.46
N THR A 112 -23.92 13.11 -4.76
CA THR A 112 -22.82 12.16 -4.89
C THR A 112 -21.86 12.54 -6.00
N ASP A 113 -22.38 13.01 -7.15
CA ASP A 113 -21.54 13.37 -8.30
C ASP A 113 -20.68 14.60 -7.98
N GLN A 114 -21.23 15.59 -7.27
CA GLN A 114 -20.49 16.77 -6.82
C GLN A 114 -19.44 16.42 -5.77
N PHE A 115 -19.77 15.55 -4.82
CA PHE A 115 -18.79 15.05 -3.84
C PHE A 115 -17.64 14.31 -4.52
N LEU A 116 -17.94 13.39 -5.45
CA LEU A 116 -16.93 12.62 -6.18
C LEU A 116 -16.05 13.54 -7.04
N PHE A 117 -16.62 14.56 -7.67
CA PHE A 117 -15.86 15.56 -8.41
C PHE A 117 -14.90 16.34 -7.50
N GLN A 118 -15.34 16.76 -6.30
CA GLN A 118 -14.48 17.43 -5.33
C GLN A 118 -13.37 16.50 -4.78
N LEU A 119 -13.64 15.19 -4.74
CA LEU A 119 -12.75 14.17 -4.21
C LEU A 119 -11.67 13.73 -5.20
N GLU A 120 -11.87 13.90 -6.51
CA GLU A 120 -10.99 13.40 -7.58
C GLU A 120 -9.51 13.76 -7.36
N GLU A 121 -9.24 15.01 -6.98
CA GLU A 121 -7.89 15.53 -6.69
C GLU A 121 -7.22 14.89 -5.46
N HIS A 122 -7.97 14.19 -4.62
CA HIS A 122 -7.52 13.58 -3.36
C HIS A 122 -7.42 12.06 -3.42
N LEU A 123 -7.94 11.44 -4.48
CA LEU A 123 -7.94 9.99 -4.62
C LEU A 123 -6.55 9.48 -4.99
N LEU A 124 -6.15 8.40 -4.33
CA LEU A 124 -5.04 7.54 -4.73
C LEU A 124 -5.50 6.49 -5.74
N GLY A 125 -6.78 6.12 -5.68
CA GLY A 125 -7.41 5.19 -6.60
C GLY A 125 -8.65 4.54 -6.00
N THR A 126 -9.25 3.63 -6.75
CA THR A 126 -10.44 2.88 -6.32
C THR A 126 -10.23 1.39 -6.46
N GLU A 127 -10.89 0.60 -5.60
CA GLU A 127 -10.96 -0.86 -5.71
C GLU A 127 -12.42 -1.28 -5.72
N ARG A 128 -12.79 -2.17 -6.65
CA ARG A 128 -14.13 -2.75 -6.69
C ARG A 128 -14.13 -4.10 -6.00
N LYS A 129 -14.78 -4.17 -4.83
CA LYS A 129 -14.95 -5.41 -4.08
C LYS A 129 -16.41 -5.81 -4.06
N LYS A 130 -16.74 -6.90 -4.78
CA LYS A 130 -18.12 -7.38 -5.00
C LYS A 130 -18.96 -6.29 -5.67
N GLN A 131 -19.83 -5.62 -4.91
CA GLN A 131 -20.74 -4.56 -5.36
C GLN A 131 -20.45 -3.20 -4.70
N LYS A 132 -19.37 -3.10 -3.92
CA LYS A 132 -18.95 -1.84 -3.30
C LYS A 132 -17.71 -1.32 -4.00
N GLU A 133 -17.72 -0.02 -4.26
CA GLU A 133 -16.53 0.73 -4.62
C GLU A 133 -15.90 1.26 -3.34
N ILE A 134 -14.60 1.02 -3.19
CA ILE A 134 -13.78 1.51 -2.10
C ILE A 134 -12.85 2.56 -2.70
N TYR A 135 -12.85 3.75 -2.11
CA TYR A 135 -12.00 4.86 -2.46
C TYR A 135 -10.83 4.90 -1.48
N TYR A 136 -9.63 5.16 -1.98
CA TYR A 136 -8.43 5.28 -1.16
C TYR A 136 -7.87 6.69 -1.26
N ALA A 137 -7.48 7.25 -0.12
CA ALA A 137 -6.91 8.58 0.01
C ALA A 137 -5.78 8.61 1.05
N ASP A 138 -5.04 9.72 1.11
CA ASP A 138 -4.08 9.99 2.17
C ASP A 138 -4.77 10.04 3.54
N ARG A 139 -4.26 9.26 4.50
CA ARG A 139 -4.76 9.20 5.87
C ARG A 139 -4.80 10.58 6.54
N THR A 140 -3.89 11.49 6.19
CA THR A 140 -3.87 12.85 6.75
C THR A 140 -5.02 13.74 6.24
N GLU A 141 -5.59 13.42 5.07
CA GLU A 141 -6.69 14.16 4.45
C GLU A 141 -8.07 13.66 4.89
N ARG A 142 -8.13 12.69 5.81
CA ARG A 142 -9.39 12.09 6.26
C ARG A 142 -10.43 13.12 6.75
N GLU A 143 -10.02 14.04 7.62
CA GLU A 143 -10.93 15.04 8.19
C GLU A 143 -11.47 15.98 7.09
N LEU A 144 -10.65 16.27 6.07
CA LEU A 144 -11.05 17.07 4.92
C LEU A 144 -12.11 16.35 4.08
N ILE A 145 -11.89 15.06 3.80
CA ILE A 145 -12.83 14.23 3.05
C ILE A 145 -14.17 14.07 3.80
N GLU A 146 -14.13 13.88 5.12
CA GLU A 146 -15.32 13.86 5.96
C GLU A 146 -16.09 15.20 5.90
N LYS A 147 -15.38 16.34 5.85
CA LYS A 147 -15.98 17.67 5.65
C LYS A 147 -16.62 17.82 4.27
N TYR A 148 -15.97 17.34 3.20
CA TYR A 148 -16.57 17.33 1.86
C TYR A 148 -17.84 16.50 1.83
N ALA A 149 -17.80 15.29 2.41
CA ALA A 149 -18.97 14.42 2.48
C ALA A 149 -20.13 15.12 3.19
N SER A 150 -19.86 15.77 4.34
CA SER A 150 -20.88 16.56 5.05
C SER A 150 -21.40 17.74 4.25
N ALA A 151 -20.56 18.45 3.48
CA ALA A 151 -20.97 19.62 2.70
C ALA A 151 -21.93 19.25 1.56
N TYR A 152 -21.77 18.05 1.01
CA TYR A 152 -22.63 17.49 -0.03
C TYR A 152 -23.68 16.51 0.51
N ASN A 153 -23.90 16.44 1.82
CA ASN A 153 -24.89 15.54 2.45
C ASN A 153 -24.69 14.04 2.08
N VAL A 154 -23.44 13.66 1.79
CA VAL A 154 -23.00 12.29 1.54
C VAL A 154 -22.53 11.66 2.84
N SER A 155 -22.85 10.37 3.04
CA SER A 155 -22.35 9.58 4.16
C SER A 155 -21.26 8.61 3.69
N ILE A 156 -20.11 8.63 4.39
CA ILE A 156 -19.00 7.71 4.16
C ILE A 156 -18.80 6.79 5.37
N THR A 157 -18.30 5.57 5.11
CA THR A 157 -17.80 4.66 6.15
C THR A 157 -16.34 4.36 5.85
N VAL A 158 -15.48 4.60 6.84
CA VAL A 158 -14.05 4.32 6.76
C VAL A 158 -13.80 2.85 7.07
N ASP A 159 -13.08 2.18 6.18
CA ASP A 159 -12.59 0.83 6.39
C ASP A 159 -11.25 0.93 7.15
N LEU A 160 -11.14 0.23 8.29
CA LEU A 160 -9.94 0.23 9.14
C LEU A 160 -8.77 -0.53 8.50
#